data_AF-A0ABD5LT91-F1
#
_entry.id   AF-A0ABD5LT91-F1
#
_cell.length_a   1.000
_cell.length_b   1.000
_cell.length_c   1.000
_cell.angle_alpha   90.00
_cell.angle_beta   90.00
_cell.angle_gamma   90.00
#
_symmetry.space_group_name_H-M   'P 1'
#
loop_
_entity.id
_entity.type
_entity.pdbx_description
1 polymer ?
#
loop_
_entity_poly.entity_id
_entity_poly.type
_entity_poly.pdbx_seq_one_letter_code
_entity_poly.pdbx_strand_id
1 'polypeptide(L)'
;MAMFIVRVELPDANYSDYQALYDLMENYGFSKQITGDNGVVYDLPDAEYYCNGDYDIEAVSSTAFQVAQSVRANAKVLVTETERIRWTGLVYY
;
A
#
# COMPACT_ATOMS: atom_id res chain seq x y z
N MET A 1 7.36 -14.86 -6.67
CA MET A 1 6.64 -13.80 -5.96
C MET A 1 6.77 -12.48 -6.69
N ALA A 2 5.65 -11.97 -7.15
CA ALA A 2 5.53 -10.64 -7.73
C ALA A 2 5.63 -9.58 -6.63
N MET A 3 6.01 -8.36 -7.01
CA MET A 3 6.09 -7.20 -6.11
C MET A 3 5.14 -6.12 -6.63
N PHE A 4 4.44 -5.48 -5.69
CA PHE A 4 3.43 -4.49 -5.99
C PHE A 4 3.66 -3.23 -5.17
N ILE A 5 3.47 -2.08 -5.83
CA ILE A 5 3.20 -0.81 -5.14
C ILE A 5 1.74 -0.46 -5.39
N VAL A 6 1.03 -0.20 -4.29
CA VAL A 6 -0.37 0.20 -4.30
C VAL A 6 -0.49 1.61 -3.76
N ARG A 7 -1.18 2.48 -4.49
CA ARG A 7 -1.53 3.84 -4.04
C ARG A 7 -3.03 3.94 -3.85
N VAL A 8 -3.47 4.44 -2.70
CA VAL A 8 -4.90 4.58 -2.36
C VAL A 8 -5.27 6.04 -2.08
N GLU A 9 -6.03 6.66 -2.96
CA GLU A 9 -6.59 7.98 -2.67
C GLU A 9 -7.97 7.82 -2.00
N LEU A 10 -8.15 8.43 -0.83
CA LEU A 10 -9.43 8.60 -0.17
C LEU A 10 -9.85 10.07 -0.35
N PRO A 11 -10.83 10.39 -1.23
CA PRO A 11 -11.30 11.78 -1.41
C PRO A 11 -11.73 12.39 -0.07
N ASP A 12 -11.63 13.70 0.19
CA ASP A 12 -12.02 14.39 1.44
C ASP A 12 -11.65 13.69 2.77
N ALA A 13 -10.59 12.88 2.77
CA ALA A 13 -10.16 12.13 3.93
C ALA A 13 -9.30 12.98 4.87
N ASN A 14 -9.31 12.61 6.14
CA ASN A 14 -8.44 13.15 7.17
C ASN A 14 -7.43 12.08 7.64
N TYR A 15 -6.57 12.45 8.59
CA TYR A 15 -5.56 11.54 9.13
C TYR A 15 -6.13 10.25 9.72
N SER A 16 -7.28 10.32 10.41
CA SER A 16 -7.90 9.13 11.02
C SER A 16 -8.45 8.15 9.98
N ASP A 17 -8.93 8.64 8.84
CA ASP A 17 -9.37 7.78 7.74
C ASP A 17 -8.18 6.98 7.18
N TYR A 18 -7.03 7.63 7.00
CA TYR A 18 -5.81 6.97 6.55
C TYR A 18 -5.23 6.02 7.59
N GLN A 19 -5.30 6.35 8.89
CA GLN A 19 -4.90 5.42 9.95
C GLN A 19 -5.76 4.16 9.95
N ALA A 20 -7.09 4.30 9.83
CA ALA A 20 -8.00 3.17 9.72
C ALA A 20 -7.72 2.34 8.46
N LEU A 21 -7.42 3.00 7.33
CA LEU A 21 -7.02 2.31 6.11
C LEU A 21 -5.72 1.52 6.30
N TYR A 22 -4.69 2.11 6.93
CA TYR A 22 -3.43 1.40 7.19
C TYR A 22 -3.67 0.13 8.01
N ASP A 23 -4.41 0.24 9.11
CA ASP A 23 -4.71 -0.89 10.00
C ASP A 23 -5.49 -1.99 9.25
N LEU A 24 -6.44 -1.62 8.39
CA LEU A 24 -7.20 -2.58 7.59
C LEU A 24 -6.33 -3.25 6.52
N MET A 25 -5.56 -2.47 5.77
CA MET A 25 -4.70 -2.93 4.68
C MET A 25 -3.64 -3.93 5.18
N GLU A 26 -3.09 -3.72 6.38
CA GLU A 26 -2.14 -4.63 7.00
C GLU A 26 -2.71 -6.05 7.20
N ASN A 27 -4.00 -6.17 7.55
CA ASN A 27 -4.67 -7.48 7.69
C ASN A 27 -4.77 -8.26 6.38
N TYR A 28 -4.59 -7.61 5.23
CA TYR A 28 -4.61 -8.21 3.90
C TYR A 28 -3.22 -8.30 3.26
N GLY A 29 -2.15 -8.10 4.03
CA GLY A 29 -0.76 -8.25 3.58
C GLY A 29 -0.18 -7.03 2.86
N PHE A 30 -0.85 -5.87 2.94
CA PHE A 30 -0.33 -4.62 2.44
C PHE A 30 0.40 -3.87 3.56
N SER A 31 1.68 -3.61 3.37
CA SER A 31 2.49 -2.88 4.35
C SER A 31 2.69 -1.44 3.93
N LYS A 32 2.55 -0.49 4.86
CA LYS A 32 3.02 0.89 4.65
C LYS A 32 4.55 1.02 4.70
N GLN A 33 5.25 -0.10 4.91
CA GLN A 33 6.69 -0.15 5.06
C GLN A 33 7.34 -1.00 3.98
N ILE A 34 8.59 -0.69 3.65
CA ILE A 34 9.41 -1.45 2.71
C ILE A 34 10.79 -1.69 3.32
N THR A 35 11.31 -2.92 3.18
CA THR A 35 12.64 -3.29 3.63
C THR A 35 13.65 -3.04 2.51
N GLY A 36 14.67 -2.23 2.79
CA GLY A 36 15.77 -1.99 1.87
C GLY A 36 16.76 -3.14 1.79
N ASP A 37 17.61 -3.13 0.76
CA ASP A 37 18.70 -4.12 0.58
C ASP A 37 19.69 -4.14 1.77
N ASN A 38 19.72 -3.07 2.56
CA ASN A 38 20.49 -2.95 3.79
C ASN A 38 19.80 -3.57 5.02
N GLY A 39 18.62 -4.16 4.85
CA GLY A 39 17.80 -4.73 5.92
C GLY A 39 17.07 -3.70 6.78
N VAL A 40 17.17 -2.40 6.47
CA VAL A 40 16.47 -1.34 7.20
C VAL A 40 15.04 -1.21 6.67
N VAL A 41 14.09 -1.05 7.58
CA VAL A 41 12.67 -0.83 7.28
C VAL A 41 12.41 0.67 7.17
N TYR A 42 11.74 1.08 6.10
CA TYR A 42 11.39 2.47 5.82
C TYR A 42 9.88 2.61 5.67
N ASP A 43 9.32 3.72 6.15
CA ASP A 43 7.94 4.09 5.82
C ASP A 43 7.87 4.57 4.36
N LEU A 44 6.89 4.07 3.62
CA LEU A 44 6.55 4.56 2.29
C LEU A 44 5.90 5.96 2.39
N PRO A 45 5.84 6.71 1.26
CA PRO A 45 5.04 7.91 1.18
C PRO A 45 3.58 7.69 1.59
N ASP A 46 2.93 8.75 2.03
CA ASP A 46 1.52 8.67 2.43
C ASP A 46 0.67 8.05 1.33
N ALA A 47 -0.22 7.15 1.77
CA ALA A 47 -1.15 6.42 0.96
C ALA A 47 -0.53 5.39 -0.01
N GLU A 48 0.74 5.05 0.19
CA GLU A 48 1.41 3.98 -0.55
C GLU A 48 1.62 2.73 0.31
N TYR A 49 1.54 1.58 -0.35
CA TYR A 49 1.66 0.27 0.26
C TYR A 49 2.52 -0.63 -0.60
N TYR A 50 3.34 -1.42 0.05
CA TYR A 50 4.07 -2.53 -0.54
C TYR A 50 3.32 -3.84 -0.27
N CYS A 51 3.24 -4.69 -1.29
CA CYS A 51 2.75 -6.05 -1.19
C CYS A 51 3.63 -6.95 -2.06
N ASN A 52 3.90 -8.17 -1.62
CA ASN A 52 4.56 -9.18 -2.42
C ASN A 52 4.02 -10.57 -2.13
N GLY A 53 4.07 -11.45 -3.12
CA GLY A 53 3.46 -12.77 -3.00
C GLY A 53 3.30 -13.47 -4.32
N ASP A 54 2.70 -14.65 -4.25
CA ASP A 54 2.22 -15.37 -5.43
C ASP A 54 0.76 -14.96 -5.70
N TYR A 55 0.60 -13.66 -6.00
CA TYR A 55 -0.67 -13.02 -6.34
C TYR A 55 -0.64 -12.54 -7.79
N ASP A 56 -1.81 -12.46 -8.44
CA ASP A 56 -1.96 -11.70 -9.67
C ASP A 56 -2.33 -10.24 -9.36
N ILE A 57 -2.02 -9.32 -10.28
CA ILE A 57 -2.29 -7.89 -10.10
C ILE A 57 -3.78 -7.59 -9.89
N GLU A 58 -4.67 -8.44 -10.41
CA GLU A 58 -6.12 -8.24 -10.34
C GLU A 58 -6.70 -8.58 -8.97
N ALA A 59 -6.19 -9.62 -8.32
CA ALA A 59 -6.49 -9.93 -6.94
C ALA A 59 -5.99 -8.82 -6.02
N VAL A 60 -4.75 -8.36 -6.22
CA VAL A 60 -4.18 -7.24 -5.45
C VAL A 60 -5.02 -5.98 -5.59
N SER A 61 -5.41 -5.63 -6.83
CA SER A 61 -6.26 -4.48 -7.14
C SER A 61 -7.65 -4.60 -6.52
N SER A 62 -8.32 -5.74 -6.70
CA SER A 62 -9.65 -6.00 -6.17
C SER A 62 -9.68 -5.96 -4.64
N THR A 63 -8.72 -6.61 -3.97
CA THR A 63 -8.63 -6.61 -2.50
C THR A 63 -8.35 -5.21 -1.97
N ALA A 64 -7.35 -4.50 -2.51
CA ALA A 64 -7.04 -3.14 -2.08
C ALA A 64 -8.25 -2.20 -2.27
N PHE A 65 -8.96 -2.33 -3.38
CA PHE A 65 -10.16 -1.52 -3.65
C PHE A 65 -11.30 -1.82 -2.68
N GLN A 66 -11.58 -3.09 -2.40
CA GLN A 66 -12.62 -3.48 -1.44
C GLN A 66 -12.32 -2.95 -0.03
N VAL A 67 -11.07 -3.07 0.42
CA VAL A 67 -10.64 -2.54 1.72
C VAL A 67 -10.79 -1.02 1.75
N ALA A 68 -10.28 -0.32 0.73
CA ALA A 68 -10.39 1.13 0.64
C ALA A 68 -11.85 1.61 0.60
N GLN A 69 -12.75 0.89 -0.09
CA GLN A 69 -14.18 1.21 -0.13
C GLN A 69 -14.88 1.06 1.21
N SER A 70 -14.40 0.17 2.09
CA SER A 70 -14.94 0.02 3.45
C SER A 70 -14.66 1.25 4.34
N VAL A 71 -13.57 1.97 4.04
CA VAL A 71 -13.26 3.26 4.69
C VAL A 71 -13.99 4.38 3.97
N ARG A 72 -13.96 4.39 2.63
CA ARG A 72 -14.61 5.43 1.83
C ARG A 72 -15.09 4.91 0.48
N ALA A 73 -16.39 4.99 0.25
CA ALA A 73 -17.04 4.42 -0.94
C ALA A 73 -16.44 4.86 -2.29
N ASN A 74 -15.98 6.11 -2.39
CA ASN A 74 -15.39 6.68 -3.61
C ASN A 74 -13.85 6.61 -3.63
N ALA A 75 -13.25 5.67 -2.89
CA ALA A 75 -11.82 5.44 -2.92
C ALA A 75 -11.30 5.18 -4.34
N LYS A 76 -10.03 5.51 -4.58
CA LYS A 76 -9.35 5.25 -5.85
C LYS A 76 -8.10 4.44 -5.56
N VAL A 77 -7.85 3.41 -6.36
CA VAL A 77 -6.70 2.52 -6.19
C VAL A 77 -5.94 2.45 -7.50
N LEU A 78 -4.61 2.58 -7.39
CA LEU A 78 -3.66 2.29 -8.47
C LEU A 78 -2.73 1.19 -7.98
N VAL A 79 -2.60 0.12 -8.76
CA VAL A 79 -1.66 -0.98 -8.49
C VAL A 79 -0.62 -1.02 -9.61
N THR A 80 0.65 -1.12 -9.23
CA THR A 80 1.76 -1.36 -10.14
C THR A 80 2.43 -2.67 -9.75
N GLU A 81 2.38 -3.67 -10.62
CA GLU A 81 3.27 -4.83 -10.56
C GLU A 81 4.63 -4.46 -11.16
N THR A 82 5.72 -4.78 -10.47
CA THR A 82 7.07 -4.39 -10.90
C THR A 82 8.12 -5.44 -10.58
N GLU A 83 9.16 -5.49 -11.39
CA GLU A 83 10.36 -6.28 -11.12
C GLU A 83 11.34 -5.58 -10.18
N ARG A 84 11.25 -4.24 -10.04
CA ARG A 84 12.18 -3.44 -9.24
C ARG A 84 11.50 -2.23 -8.63
N ILE A 85 11.80 -1.96 -7.36
CA ILE A 85 11.36 -0.76 -6.64
C ILE A 85 12.61 0.01 -6.22
N ARG A 86 12.57 1.34 -6.36
CA ARG A 86 13.64 2.22 -5.87
C ARG A 86 13.02 3.46 -5.26
N TRP A 87 13.56 3.86 -4.11
CA TRP A 87 13.19 5.08 -3.41
C TRP A 87 14.44 5.88 -3.05
N THR A 88 14.24 7.14 -2.67
CA THR A 88 15.29 8.02 -2.16
C THR A 88 14.63 9.01 -1.20
N GLY A 89 15.26 9.26 -0.05
CA GLY A 89 14.75 10.21 0.94
C GLY A 89 13.64 9.70 1.87
N LEU A 90 13.31 8.39 1.85
CA LEU A 90 12.46 7.81 2.88
C LEU A 90 13.17 7.80 4.23
N VAL A 91 12.40 8.01 5.28
CA VAL A 91 12.87 8.03 6.66
C VAL A 91 12.51 6.72 7.36
N TYR A 92 13.37 6.31 8.28
CA TYR A 92 13.09 5.26 9.25
C TYR A 92 12.97 5.95 10.61
N TYR A 93 11.98 5.56 11.41
CA TYR A 93 11.79 6.07 12.77
C TYR A 93 12.17 5.00 13.79
#